data_AF-A0A7V4G251-F1
#
_entry.id   AF-A0A7V4G251-F1
#
_cell.length_a   1.000
_cell.length_b   1.000
_cell.length_c   1.000
_cell.angle_alpha   90.00
_cell.angle_beta   90.00
_cell.angle_gamma   90.00
#
_symmetry.space_group_name_H-M   'P 1'
#
loop_
_entity.id
_entity.type
_entity.pdbx_description
1 polymer ?
#
loop_
_entity_poly.entity_id
_entity_poly.type
_entity_poly.pdbx_seq_one_letter_code
_entity_poly.pdbx_strand_id
1 'polypeptide(L)'
;MAAVASNMTWGVRPQMFSLLFASLYLYILEGADPGSSRRVWLLPPLTLLWANLHSSFVAGLVIIAVLALGQQAEWLARRTSAGPFLAPSTRRLALVALGSLVCSLITPNGIQAAMFPFGTLSNHLIQANIEEWFSPDFHKPLAWPLAVYWLALLAVMAVSRRRVSVTQLILLVGTAAASLYSMRHVPFFSLVGAPILARQTEGLRSEPSAARRARPWPPVLRAVLAGSLAALVIAV
;
A
#
# COMPACT_ATOMS: atom_id res chain seq x y z
N MET A 1 -16.07 4.31 3.87
CA MET A 1 -15.65 2.96 3.44
C MET A 1 -14.28 2.61 4.00
N ALA A 2 -13.17 3.21 3.55
CA ALA A 2 -11.82 2.86 4.05
C ALA A 2 -11.63 3.02 5.57
N ALA A 3 -12.13 4.11 6.17
CA ALA A 3 -12.08 4.27 7.64
C ALA A 3 -12.80 3.12 8.36
N VAL A 4 -14.06 2.85 7.97
CA VAL A 4 -14.88 1.78 8.57
C VAL A 4 -14.28 0.39 8.34
N ALA A 5 -13.65 0.14 7.19
CA ALA A 5 -12.96 -1.13 6.90
C ALA A 5 -11.85 -1.44 7.92
N SER A 6 -11.20 -0.41 8.47
CA SER A 6 -10.13 -0.55 9.47
C SER A 6 -10.60 -0.61 10.93
N ASN A 7 -11.92 -0.63 11.19
CA ASN A 7 -12.46 -0.53 12.55
C ASN A 7 -12.03 -1.67 13.49
N MET A 8 -11.71 -2.85 12.94
CA MET A 8 -11.37 -4.07 13.68
C MET A 8 -10.11 -3.90 14.53
N THR A 9 -9.28 -2.89 14.22
CA THR A 9 -8.03 -2.61 14.91
C THR A 9 -8.06 -1.31 15.72
N TRP A 10 -9.23 -0.65 15.83
CA TRP A 10 -9.34 0.62 16.57
C TRP A 10 -9.35 0.38 18.08
N GLY A 11 -8.62 1.23 18.81
CA GLY A 11 -8.52 1.19 20.27
C GLY A 11 -7.37 2.08 20.76
N VAL A 12 -7.15 2.16 22.07
CA VAL A 12 -5.97 2.83 22.66
C VAL A 12 -4.75 1.92 22.46
N ARG A 13 -4.31 1.79 21.20
CA ARG A 13 -3.23 0.91 20.76
C ARG A 13 -2.16 1.69 19.99
N PRO A 14 -0.88 1.35 20.12
CA PRO A 14 0.21 1.92 19.33
C PRO A 14 0.00 1.87 17.80
N GLN A 15 -0.83 0.94 17.31
CA GLN A 15 -1.16 0.78 15.89
C GLN A 15 -1.81 2.03 15.28
N MET A 16 -2.51 2.87 16.06
CA MET A 16 -3.09 4.12 15.56
C MET A 16 -2.03 5.12 15.10
N PHE A 17 -0.86 5.15 15.74
CA PHE A 17 0.28 5.94 15.25
C PHE A 17 0.77 5.43 13.90
N SER A 18 0.75 4.10 13.68
CA SER A 18 1.15 3.54 12.40
C SER A 18 0.20 3.91 11.26
N LEU A 19 -1.09 4.02 11.56
CA LEU A 19 -2.07 4.54 10.60
C LEU A 19 -1.76 6.00 10.23
N LEU A 20 -1.46 6.84 11.23
CA LEU A 20 -1.08 8.24 11.03
C LEU A 20 0.18 8.36 10.16
N PHE A 21 1.28 7.68 10.52
CA PHE A 21 2.52 7.77 9.77
C PHE A 21 2.39 7.17 8.36
N ALA A 22 1.71 6.03 8.19
CA ALA A 22 1.45 5.47 6.88
C ALA A 22 0.64 6.43 5.99
N SER A 23 -0.34 7.13 6.56
CA SER A 23 -1.11 8.15 5.84
C SER A 23 -0.24 9.33 5.42
N LEU A 24 0.62 9.82 6.32
CA LEU A 24 1.58 10.90 6.00
C LEU A 24 2.57 10.48 4.92
N TYR A 25 3.06 9.23 4.97
CA TYR A 25 3.92 8.67 3.93
C TYR A 25 3.25 8.68 2.57
N LEU A 26 2.04 8.12 2.48
CA LEU A 26 1.28 8.06 1.24
C LEU A 26 0.96 9.47 0.73
N TYR A 27 0.55 10.39 1.61
CA TYR A 27 0.28 11.79 1.27
C TYR A 27 1.52 12.50 0.69
N ILE A 28 2.68 12.35 1.34
CA ILE A 28 3.94 12.95 0.87
C ILE A 28 4.33 12.35 -0.48
N LEU A 29 4.25 11.03 -0.63
CA LEU A 29 4.69 10.32 -1.83
C LEU A 29 3.74 10.50 -3.02
N GLU A 30 2.44 10.70 -2.78
CA GLU A 30 1.44 10.97 -3.82
C GLU A 30 1.49 12.44 -4.27
N GLY A 31 1.72 13.38 -3.35
CA GLY A 31 1.83 14.81 -3.65
C GLY A 31 3.23 15.29 -4.07
N ALA A 32 4.23 14.41 -4.06
CA ALA A 32 5.59 14.73 -4.46
C ALA A 32 5.91 14.13 -5.82
N ASP A 33 6.40 14.95 -6.76
CA ASP A 33 7.17 14.43 -7.88
C ASP A 33 8.51 13.89 -7.34
N PRO A 34 8.77 12.58 -7.40
CA PRO A 34 9.95 11.98 -6.78
C PRO A 34 11.26 12.42 -7.44
N GLY A 35 11.21 12.99 -8.65
CA GLY A 35 12.37 13.58 -9.33
C GLY A 35 12.75 14.98 -8.85
N SER A 36 11.80 15.77 -8.33
CA SER A 36 11.98 17.21 -8.12
C SER A 36 11.59 17.69 -6.73
N SER A 37 10.59 17.08 -6.09
CA SER A 37 10.08 17.49 -4.79
C SER A 37 11.08 17.25 -3.66
N ARG A 38 11.30 18.27 -2.83
CA ARG A 38 12.08 18.16 -1.59
C ARG A 38 11.28 17.51 -0.45
N ARG A 39 9.96 17.40 -0.56
CA ARG A 39 9.08 16.87 0.50
C ARG A 39 9.39 15.43 0.88
N VAL A 40 9.90 14.62 -0.06
CA VAL A 40 10.30 13.22 0.20
C VAL A 40 11.40 13.09 1.27
N TRP A 41 12.17 14.15 1.52
CA TRP A 41 13.18 14.19 2.58
C TRP A 41 12.58 14.33 3.99
N LEU A 42 11.26 14.48 4.12
CA LEU A 42 10.56 14.36 5.39
C LEU A 42 10.36 12.88 5.81
N LEU A 43 10.52 11.91 4.89
CA LEU A 43 10.32 10.50 5.22
C LEU A 43 11.35 9.94 6.20
N PRO A 44 12.67 10.27 6.13
CA PRO A 44 13.62 9.84 7.14
C PRO A 44 13.31 10.32 8.57
N PRO A 45 13.06 11.61 8.85
CA PRO A 45 12.68 12.04 10.20
C PRO A 45 11.32 11.49 10.63
N LEU A 46 10.37 11.27 9.71
CA LEU A 46 9.14 10.55 10.05
C LEU A 46 9.41 9.07 10.39
N THR A 47 10.37 8.42 9.72
CA THR A 47 10.79 7.05 10.07
C THR A 47 11.38 7.00 11.47
N LEU A 48 12.23 7.98 11.79
CA LEU A 48 12.84 8.09 13.12
C LEU A 48 11.76 8.12 14.21
N LEU A 49 10.78 9.02 14.07
CA LEU A 49 9.69 9.14 15.02
C LEU A 49 8.85 7.86 15.06
N TRP A 50 8.53 7.29 13.89
CA TRP A 50 7.72 6.10 13.79
C TRP A 50 8.40 4.87 14.40
N ALA A 51 9.69 4.65 14.15
CA ALA A 51 10.45 3.52 14.69
C ALA A 51 10.58 3.54 16.22
N ASN A 52 10.55 4.73 16.83
CA ASN A 52 10.52 4.89 18.28
C ASN A 52 9.12 4.69 18.88
N LEU A 53 8.05 4.66 18.07
CA LEU A 53 6.67 4.53 18.54
C LEU A 53 6.07 3.15 18.23
N HIS A 54 6.37 2.57 17.06
CA HIS A 54 5.76 1.32 16.65
C HIS A 54 6.59 0.58 15.58
N SER A 55 6.63 -0.74 15.69
CA SER A 55 7.42 -1.61 14.82
C SER A 55 6.90 -1.70 13.37
N SER A 56 5.69 -1.22 13.09
CA SER A 56 5.16 -1.14 11.72
C SER A 56 5.80 -0.06 10.84
N PHE A 57 6.82 0.67 11.32
CA PHE A 57 7.62 1.57 10.48
C PHE A 57 8.21 0.86 9.24
N VAL A 58 8.41 -0.47 9.32
CA VAL A 58 8.84 -1.30 8.19
C VAL A 58 7.90 -1.16 6.99
N ALA A 59 6.60 -0.93 7.20
CA ALA A 59 5.66 -0.65 6.12
C ALA A 59 6.07 0.61 5.33
N GLY A 60 6.56 1.65 6.01
CA GLY A 60 7.08 2.85 5.36
C GLY A 60 8.29 2.56 4.46
N LEU A 61 9.22 1.73 4.94
CA LEU A 61 10.39 1.29 4.15
C LEU A 61 9.95 0.50 2.91
N VAL A 62 9.00 -0.43 3.07
CA VAL A 62 8.43 -1.22 1.97
C VAL A 62 7.76 -0.31 0.94
N ILE A 63 6.98 0.69 1.37
CA ILE A 63 6.32 1.64 0.46
C ILE A 63 7.35 2.39 -0.39
N ILE A 64 8.42 2.93 0.22
CA ILE A 64 9.48 3.65 -0.52
C ILE A 64 10.18 2.70 -1.51
N ALA A 65 10.49 1.47 -1.06
CA ALA A 65 11.16 0.48 -1.90
C ALA A 65 10.32 0.09 -3.13
N VAL A 66 9.03 -0.21 -2.93
CA VAL A 66 8.11 -0.53 -4.03
C VAL A 66 7.98 0.65 -4.99
N LEU A 67 7.91 1.89 -4.49
CA LEU A 67 7.87 3.08 -5.33
C LEU A 67 9.14 3.27 -6.16
N ALA A 68 10.32 3.09 -5.56
CA ALA A 68 11.60 3.21 -6.24
C ALA A 68 11.75 2.14 -7.33
N LEU A 69 11.42 0.89 -7.01
CA LEU A 69 11.48 -0.25 -7.95
C LEU A 69 10.48 -0.09 -9.08
N GLY A 70 9.24 0.30 -8.77
CA GLY A 70 8.20 0.52 -9.77
C GLY A 70 8.57 1.63 -10.75
N GLN A 71 9.10 2.75 -10.26
CA GLN A 71 9.61 3.84 -11.12
C GLN A 71 10.79 3.39 -11.99
N GLN A 72 11.72 2.65 -11.41
CA GLN A 72 12.88 2.15 -12.14
C GLN A 72 12.47 1.19 -13.25
N ALA A 73 11.55 0.27 -12.97
CA ALA A 73 11.00 -0.67 -13.95
C ALA A 73 10.29 0.07 -15.08
N GLU A 74 9.45 1.06 -14.74
CA GLU A 74 8.77 1.89 -15.72
C GLU A 74 9.73 2.72 -16.58
N TRP A 75 10.80 3.24 -15.99
CA TRP A 75 11.82 4.00 -16.69
C TRP A 75 12.65 3.10 -17.61
N LEU A 76 13.04 1.90 -17.16
CA LEU A 76 13.73 0.89 -17.98
C LEU A 76 12.89 0.46 -19.18
N ALA A 77 11.58 0.26 -18.99
CA ALA A 77 10.66 -0.13 -20.05
C ALA A 77 10.47 0.95 -21.13
N ARG A 78 10.78 2.22 -20.82
CA ARG A 78 10.66 3.36 -21.74
C ARG A 78 12.02 3.88 -22.22
N ARG A 79 13.12 3.33 -21.71
CA ARG A 79 14.48 3.81 -21.97
C ARG A 79 14.89 3.44 -23.40
N THR A 80 15.40 4.41 -24.15
CA THR A 80 16.19 4.17 -25.37
C THR A 80 17.66 3.90 -25.00
N SER A 81 18.39 3.15 -25.83
CA SER A 81 19.72 2.60 -25.51
C SER A 81 20.77 3.61 -25.01
N ALA A 82 20.57 4.92 -25.22
CA ALA A 82 21.51 5.99 -24.87
C ALA A 82 21.25 6.73 -23.53
N GLY A 83 20.18 6.44 -22.78
CA GLY A 83 19.91 7.10 -21.48
C GLY A 83 20.84 6.64 -20.34
N PRO A 84 20.86 7.29 -19.14
CA PRO A 84 21.52 6.76 -17.91
C PRO A 84 20.90 5.40 -17.50
N PHE A 85 21.45 4.57 -16.60
CA PHE A 85 20.76 3.32 -16.14
C PHE A 85 19.77 3.53 -14.97
N LEU A 86 19.95 4.58 -14.17
CA LEU A 86 19.10 4.87 -13.01
C LEU A 86 18.30 6.14 -13.30
N ALA A 87 16.98 6.09 -13.08
CA ALA A 87 16.18 7.29 -13.13
C ALA A 87 16.62 8.26 -12.01
N PRO A 88 16.74 9.57 -12.26
CA PRO A 88 17.06 10.55 -11.22
C PRO A 88 16.09 10.50 -10.02
N SER A 89 14.81 10.22 -10.28
CA SER A 89 13.78 10.02 -9.26
C SER A 89 14.03 8.76 -8.42
N THR A 90 14.39 7.64 -9.05
CA THR A 90 14.78 6.40 -8.38
C THR A 90 15.99 6.59 -7.50
N ARG A 91 17.02 7.30 -7.98
CA ARG A 91 18.21 7.62 -7.16
C ARG A 91 17.81 8.39 -5.91
N ARG A 92 16.94 9.40 -6.03
CA ARG A 92 16.46 10.16 -4.88
C ARG A 92 15.69 9.28 -3.90
N LEU A 93 14.75 8.47 -4.39
CA LEU A 93 14.00 7.54 -3.54
C LEU A 93 14.90 6.51 -2.87
N ALA A 94 15.95 6.03 -3.54
CA ALA A 94 16.93 5.12 -2.94
C ALA A 94 17.71 5.80 -1.80
N LEU A 95 18.12 7.05 -1.97
CA LEU A 95 18.77 7.83 -0.90
C LEU A 95 17.81 8.10 0.26
N VAL A 96 16.55 8.41 -0.02
CA VAL A 96 15.51 8.58 0.99
C VAL A 96 15.24 7.27 1.72
N ALA A 97 15.19 6.14 1.02
CA ALA A 97 15.04 4.81 1.61
C ALA A 97 16.22 4.48 2.52
N LEU A 98 17.46 4.75 2.07
CA LEU A 98 18.66 4.55 2.88
C LEU A 98 18.66 5.44 4.12
N GLY A 99 18.32 6.72 3.97
CA GLY A 99 18.19 7.64 5.11
C GLY A 99 17.11 7.18 6.09
N SER A 100 15.98 6.70 5.58
CA SER A 100 14.90 6.14 6.40
C SER A 100 15.33 4.87 7.13
N LEU A 101 16.07 3.98 6.47
CA LEU A 101 16.64 2.78 7.08
C LEU A 101 17.60 3.16 8.21
N VAL A 102 18.52 4.09 7.98
CA VAL A 102 19.44 4.58 9.04
C VAL A 102 18.67 5.21 10.19
N CYS A 103 17.69 6.07 9.91
CA CYS A 103 16.84 6.68 10.93
C CYS A 103 16.05 5.63 11.74
N SER A 104 15.64 4.52 11.13
CA SER A 104 14.96 3.44 11.84
C SER A 104 15.82 2.69 12.85
N LEU A 105 17.14 2.80 12.74
CA LEU A 105 18.10 2.22 13.69
C LEU A 105 18.37 3.15 14.87
N ILE A 106 17.94 4.41 14.80
CA ILE A 106 18.09 5.38 15.90
C ILE A 106 16.92 5.18 16.86
N THR A 107 16.98 4.07 17.59
CA THR A 107 16.05 3.72 18.67
C THR A 107 16.85 3.19 19.86
N PRO A 108 16.31 3.17 21.08
CA PRO A 108 17.00 2.58 22.25
C PRO A 108 17.44 1.13 22.03
N ASN A 109 16.72 0.38 21.18
CA ASN A 109 17.00 -1.03 20.87
C ASN A 109 17.77 -1.23 19.56
N GLY A 110 18.13 -0.16 18.84
CA GLY A 110 18.93 -0.19 17.62
C GLY A 110 18.44 -1.20 16.58
N ILE A 111 19.34 -2.09 16.16
CA ILE A 111 19.05 -3.16 15.19
C ILE A 111 18.00 -4.15 15.68
N GLN A 112 17.85 -4.36 16.99
CA GLN A 112 16.84 -5.27 17.52
C GLN A 112 15.43 -4.76 17.23
N ALA A 113 15.21 -3.44 17.29
CA ALA A 113 13.93 -2.85 16.88
C ALA A 113 13.63 -3.11 15.40
N ALA A 114 14.65 -3.05 14.54
CA ALA A 114 14.51 -3.34 13.11
C ALA A 114 14.26 -4.82 12.81
N MET A 115 14.83 -5.72 13.60
CA MET A 115 14.63 -7.16 13.45
C MET A 115 13.33 -7.67 14.09
N PHE A 116 12.77 -6.92 15.05
CA PHE A 116 11.59 -7.33 15.82
C PHE A 116 10.38 -7.73 14.96
N PRO A 117 9.97 -6.96 13.92
CA PRO A 117 8.87 -7.35 13.04
C PRO A 117 9.07 -8.74 12.40
N PHE A 118 10.30 -9.05 11.96
CA PHE A 118 10.61 -10.33 11.33
C PHE A 118 10.55 -11.48 12.33
N GLY A 119 10.97 -11.27 13.57
CA GLY A 119 10.81 -12.25 14.66
C GLY A 119 9.34 -12.51 15.00
N THR A 120 8.48 -11.49 14.96
CA THR A 120 7.03 -11.69 15.17
C THR A 120 6.37 -12.42 14.00
N LEU A 121 6.82 -12.17 12.77
CA LEU A 121 6.33 -12.82 11.55
C LEU A 121 6.76 -14.29 11.42
N SER A 122 7.80 -14.73 12.14
CA SER A 122 8.23 -16.13 12.16
C SER A 122 7.78 -16.88 13.41
N ASN A 123 7.25 -16.19 14.42
CA ASN A 123 6.84 -16.82 15.67
C ASN A 123 5.38 -17.33 15.59
N HIS A 124 5.25 -18.64 15.38
CA HIS A 124 3.95 -19.32 15.31
C HIS A 124 3.11 -19.18 16.59
N LEU A 125 3.73 -19.09 17.78
CA LEU A 125 2.99 -18.93 19.03
C LEU A 125 2.31 -17.56 19.10
N ILE A 126 2.98 -16.51 18.65
CA ILE A 126 2.39 -15.16 18.58
C ILE A 126 1.21 -15.15 17.60
N GLN A 127 1.41 -15.74 16.41
CA GLN A 127 0.38 -15.75 15.37
C GLN A 127 -0.85 -16.60 15.73
N ALA A 128 -0.65 -17.68 16.51
CA ALA A 128 -1.73 -18.57 16.92
C ALA A 128 -2.52 -18.07 18.15
N ASN A 129 -1.98 -17.14 18.93
CA ASN A 129 -2.56 -16.74 20.22
C ASN A 129 -2.97 -15.27 20.32
N ILE A 130 -2.62 -14.43 19.34
CA ILE A 130 -3.00 -13.01 19.33
C ILE A 130 -4.02 -12.78 18.21
N GLU A 131 -5.23 -12.39 18.59
CA GLU A 131 -6.36 -12.21 17.66
C GLU A 131 -6.06 -11.28 16.47
N GLU A 132 -5.21 -10.26 16.65
CA GLU A 132 -4.82 -9.34 15.57
C GLU A 132 -4.13 -10.05 14.40
N TRP A 133 -3.49 -11.20 14.65
CA TRP A 133 -2.79 -11.99 13.66
C TRP A 133 -3.69 -12.95 12.90
N PHE A 134 -4.90 -13.18 13.38
CA PHE A 134 -5.85 -14.04 12.68
C PHE A 134 -6.34 -13.40 11.40
N SER A 135 -6.68 -14.25 10.44
CA SER A 135 -7.37 -13.82 9.23
C SER A 135 -8.76 -13.26 9.59
N PRO A 136 -9.26 -12.25 8.85
CA PRO A 136 -10.61 -11.73 9.06
C PRO A 136 -11.67 -12.83 8.95
N ASP A 137 -12.51 -12.95 9.99
CA ASP A 137 -13.64 -13.89 10.00
C ASP A 137 -14.89 -13.22 9.42
N PHE A 138 -15.18 -13.51 8.15
CA PHE A 138 -16.31 -12.92 7.42
C PHE A 138 -17.69 -13.42 7.87
N HIS A 139 -17.77 -14.45 8.72
CA HIS A 139 -19.02 -14.82 9.39
C HIS A 139 -19.40 -13.84 10.50
N LYS A 140 -18.45 -13.03 10.98
CA LYS A 140 -18.70 -12.01 12.01
C LYS A 140 -19.04 -10.66 11.34
N PRO A 141 -20.08 -9.94 11.81
CA PRO A 141 -20.44 -8.63 11.27
C PRO A 141 -19.31 -7.60 11.29
N LEU A 142 -18.37 -7.75 12.21
CA LEU A 142 -17.19 -6.88 12.33
C LEU A 142 -16.33 -6.87 11.06
N ALA A 143 -16.28 -7.98 10.29
CA ALA A 143 -15.46 -8.09 9.08
C ALA A 143 -16.19 -7.63 7.80
N TRP A 144 -17.50 -7.40 7.85
CA TRP A 144 -18.29 -7.02 6.67
C TRP A 144 -17.83 -5.71 6.02
N PRO A 145 -17.41 -4.65 6.75
CA PRO A 145 -16.85 -3.46 6.13
C PRO A 145 -15.64 -3.74 5.24
N LEU A 146 -14.79 -4.69 5.61
CA LEU A 146 -13.66 -5.13 4.79
C LEU A 146 -14.13 -5.87 3.53
N ALA A 147 -15.10 -6.78 3.66
CA ALA A 147 -15.67 -7.50 2.51
C ALA A 147 -16.29 -6.55 1.49
N VAL A 148 -17.11 -5.61 1.95
CA VAL A 148 -17.72 -4.57 1.10
C VAL A 148 -16.65 -3.71 0.44
N TYR A 149 -15.60 -3.36 1.17
CA TYR A 149 -14.50 -2.58 0.62
C TYR A 149 -13.74 -3.32 -0.49
N TRP A 150 -13.45 -4.61 -0.29
CA TRP A 150 -12.87 -5.49 -1.32
C TRP A 150 -13.74 -5.58 -2.56
N LEU A 151 -15.03 -5.88 -2.39
CA LEU A 151 -16.00 -5.98 -3.47
C LEU A 151 -16.11 -4.67 -4.27
N ALA A 152 -16.22 -3.54 -3.58
CA ALA A 152 -16.25 -2.23 -4.23
C ALA A 152 -14.99 -1.97 -5.04
N LEU A 153 -13.82 -2.33 -4.52
CA LEU A 153 -12.54 -2.12 -5.20
C LEU A 153 -12.41 -2.99 -6.45
N LEU A 154 -12.77 -4.28 -6.36
CA LEU A 154 -12.81 -5.19 -7.51
C LEU A 154 -13.81 -4.73 -8.58
N ALA A 155 -15.03 -4.39 -8.18
CA ALA A 155 -16.09 -3.97 -9.09
C ALA A 155 -15.69 -2.68 -9.84
N VAL A 156 -15.22 -1.67 -9.12
CA VAL A 156 -14.82 -0.40 -9.72
C VAL A 156 -13.60 -0.58 -10.62
N MET A 157 -12.60 -1.41 -10.25
CA MET A 157 -11.45 -1.69 -11.11
C MET A 157 -11.82 -2.47 -12.38
N ALA A 158 -12.81 -3.36 -12.33
CA ALA A 158 -13.26 -4.11 -13.50
C ALA A 158 -13.94 -3.20 -14.55
N VAL A 159 -14.75 -2.24 -14.08
CA VAL A 159 -15.56 -1.36 -14.94
C VAL A 159 -14.80 -0.11 -15.38
N SER A 160 -13.97 0.46 -14.50
CA SER A 160 -13.25 1.70 -14.79
C SER A 160 -12.30 1.57 -15.97
N ARG A 161 -12.22 2.64 -16.77
CA ARG A 161 -11.30 2.74 -17.92
C ARG A 161 -9.95 3.36 -17.56
N ARG A 162 -9.77 3.83 -16.32
CA ARG A 162 -8.51 4.45 -15.88
C ARG A 162 -7.46 3.39 -15.52
N ARG A 163 -6.21 3.63 -15.90
CA ARG A 163 -5.10 2.76 -15.49
C ARG A 163 -4.71 2.99 -14.04
N VAL A 164 -4.41 1.88 -13.36
CA VAL A 164 -3.61 1.88 -12.12
C VAL A 164 -2.16 1.67 -12.56
N SER A 165 -1.21 2.43 -12.01
CA SER A 165 0.20 2.20 -12.31
C SER A 165 0.65 0.84 -11.76
N VAL A 166 1.69 0.23 -12.35
CA VAL A 166 2.23 -1.06 -11.88
C VAL A 166 2.60 -0.96 -10.41
N THR A 167 3.20 0.15 -10.01
CA THR A 167 3.58 0.44 -8.63
C THR A 167 2.37 0.47 -7.68
N GLN A 168 1.29 1.15 -8.08
CA GLN A 168 0.06 1.18 -7.30
C GLN A 168 -0.59 -0.20 -7.22
N LEU A 169 -0.52 -0.99 -8.29
CA LEU A 169 -1.03 -2.35 -8.31
C LEU A 169 -0.25 -3.26 -7.37
N ILE A 170 1.08 -3.17 -7.34
CA ILE A 170 1.93 -3.95 -6.42
C ILE A 170 1.59 -3.61 -4.97
N LEU A 171 1.52 -2.31 -4.63
CA LEU A 171 1.14 -1.87 -3.28
C LEU A 171 -0.27 -2.34 -2.92
N LEU A 172 -1.22 -2.19 -3.84
CA LEU A 172 -2.59 -2.62 -3.65
C LEU A 172 -2.66 -4.13 -3.40
N VAL A 173 -2.18 -4.95 -4.33
CA VAL A 173 -2.22 -6.42 -4.22
C VAL A 173 -1.49 -6.91 -2.98
N GLY A 174 -0.30 -6.36 -2.69
CA GLY A 174 0.47 -6.75 -1.51
C GLY A 174 -0.25 -6.44 -0.20
N THR A 175 -0.79 -5.23 -0.04
CA THR A 175 -1.55 -4.86 1.17
C THR A 175 -2.88 -5.60 1.25
N ALA A 176 -3.52 -5.85 0.11
CA ALA A 176 -4.77 -6.58 0.04
C ALA A 176 -4.56 -8.04 0.48
N ALA A 177 -3.59 -8.74 -0.08
CA ALA A 177 -3.21 -10.09 0.36
C ALA A 177 -2.87 -10.12 1.86
N ALA A 178 -2.07 -9.14 2.34
CA ALA A 178 -1.76 -9.02 3.76
C ALA A 178 -3.01 -8.83 4.64
N SER A 179 -4.00 -8.06 4.17
CA SER A 179 -5.27 -7.83 4.91
C SER A 179 -6.14 -9.07 5.03
N LEU A 180 -6.06 -10.00 4.07
CA LEU A 180 -6.74 -11.30 4.16
C LEU A 180 -5.95 -12.27 5.03
N TYR A 181 -4.62 -12.16 5.04
CA TYR A 181 -3.79 -12.97 5.92
C TYR A 181 -4.01 -12.61 7.39
N SER A 182 -4.03 -11.32 7.74
CA SER A 182 -4.17 -10.87 9.12
C SER A 182 -4.92 -9.54 9.25
N MET A 183 -5.82 -9.48 10.24
CA MET A 183 -6.61 -8.27 10.57
C MET A 183 -5.71 -7.04 10.81
N ARG A 184 -4.50 -7.21 11.34
CA ARG A 184 -3.56 -6.11 11.59
C ARG A 184 -3.14 -5.33 10.35
N HIS A 185 -3.27 -5.92 9.16
CA HIS A 185 -2.88 -5.31 7.89
C HIS A 185 -4.04 -4.63 7.15
N VAL A 186 -5.28 -4.84 7.61
CA VAL A 186 -6.48 -4.20 7.06
C VAL A 186 -6.39 -2.67 6.98
N PRO A 187 -5.81 -1.96 7.98
CA PRO A 187 -5.70 -0.51 7.89
C PRO A 187 -4.76 -0.05 6.77
N PHE A 188 -3.66 -0.78 6.52
CA PHE A 188 -2.73 -0.46 5.42
C PHE A 188 -3.39 -0.66 4.05
N PHE A 189 -4.13 -1.76 3.88
CA PHE A 189 -4.92 -1.99 2.66
C PHE A 189 -5.94 -0.88 2.43
N SER A 190 -6.66 -0.49 3.49
CA SER A 190 -7.65 0.59 3.44
C SER A 190 -7.03 1.92 3.03
N LEU A 191 -5.84 2.25 3.56
CA LEU A 191 -5.11 3.47 3.20
C LEU A 191 -4.61 3.46 1.75
N VAL A 192 -4.04 2.35 1.28
CA VAL A 192 -3.52 2.23 -0.09
C VAL A 192 -4.66 2.20 -1.11
N GLY A 193 -5.72 1.46 -0.82
CA GLY A 193 -6.84 1.29 -1.74
C GLY A 193 -7.74 2.53 -1.84
N ALA A 194 -7.81 3.38 -0.80
CA ALA A 194 -8.73 4.53 -0.78
C ALA A 194 -8.51 5.52 -1.93
N PRO A 195 -7.28 6.05 -2.16
CA PRO A 195 -7.03 6.95 -3.28
C PRO A 195 -7.18 6.26 -4.64
N ILE A 196 -6.88 4.95 -4.72
CA ILE A 196 -7.09 4.18 -5.95
C ILE A 196 -8.59 4.08 -6.27
N LEU A 197 -9.40 3.66 -5.29
CA LEU A 197 -10.85 3.55 -5.44
C LEU A 197 -11.46 4.91 -5.84
N ALA A 198 -11.07 6.00 -5.18
CA ALA A 198 -11.54 7.35 -5.50
C ALA A 198 -11.20 7.75 -6.95
N ARG A 199 -9.96 7.54 -7.41
CA ARG A 199 -9.59 7.84 -8.81
C ARG A 199 -10.31 6.98 -9.83
N GLN A 200 -10.61 5.74 -9.48
CA GLN A 200 -11.27 4.79 -10.38
C GLN A 200 -12.78 5.08 -10.47
N THR A 201 -13.43 5.53 -9.39
CA THR A 201 -14.85 5.96 -9.45
C THR A 201 -15.05 7.24 -10.26
N GLU A 202 -14.09 8.16 -10.28
CA GLU A 202 -14.11 9.30 -11.22
C GLU A 202 -14.13 8.85 -12.69
N GLY A 203 -13.47 7.72 -13.00
CA GLY A 203 -13.46 7.11 -14.32
C GLY A 203 -14.82 6.55 -14.76
N LEU A 204 -15.78 6.40 -13.83
CA LEU A 204 -17.17 6.01 -14.11
C LEU A 204 -18.05 7.22 -14.46
N ARG A 205 -17.70 8.41 -13.95
CA ARG A 205 -18.49 9.65 -14.12
C ARG A 205 -18.03 10.52 -15.28
N SER A 206 -16.78 10.36 -15.73
CA SER A 206 -16.23 11.17 -16.80
C SER A 206 -16.61 10.59 -18.17
N GLU A 207 -17.37 11.37 -18.97
CA GLU A 207 -17.25 11.38 -20.44
C GLU A 207 -15.74 11.33 -20.79
N PRO A 208 -15.33 10.64 -21.87
CA PRO A 208 -13.92 10.40 -22.20
C PRO A 208 -13.19 11.71 -22.56
N SER A 209 -12.93 12.54 -21.55
CA SER A 209 -12.16 13.76 -21.68
C SER A 209 -10.70 13.36 -21.89
N ALA A 210 -10.08 14.04 -22.83
CA ALA A 210 -8.78 13.75 -23.46
C ALA A 210 -7.56 13.73 -22.51
N ALA A 211 -7.77 13.73 -21.19
CA ALA A 211 -6.73 13.64 -20.18
C ALA A 211 -6.07 12.24 -20.19
N ARG A 212 -5.00 12.15 -21.00
CA ARG A 212 -4.07 11.02 -21.15
C ARG A 212 -4.76 9.70 -21.49
N ARG A 213 -4.87 9.43 -22.80
CA ARG A 213 -5.14 8.11 -23.39
C ARG A 213 -4.07 7.09 -22.98
N ALA A 214 -4.11 6.63 -21.74
CA ALA A 214 -3.51 5.36 -21.38
C ALA A 214 -4.40 4.28 -21.99
N ARG A 215 -3.83 3.41 -22.84
CA ARG A 215 -4.55 2.29 -23.48
C ARG A 215 -5.35 1.51 -22.41
N PRO A 216 -6.50 0.87 -22.69
CA PRO A 216 -7.16 0.04 -21.68
C PRO A 216 -6.24 -1.10 -21.19
N TRP A 217 -6.58 -1.73 -20.05
CA TRP A 217 -5.96 -2.99 -19.65
C TRP A 217 -6.25 -4.08 -20.70
N PRO A 218 -5.37 -5.08 -20.87
CA PRO A 218 -5.65 -6.22 -21.73
C PRO A 218 -6.98 -6.86 -21.33
N PRO A 219 -7.81 -7.31 -22.29
CA PRO A 219 -9.13 -7.88 -22.02
C PRO A 219 -9.07 -9.07 -21.05
N VAL A 220 -7.97 -9.83 -21.06
CA VAL A 220 -7.72 -10.93 -20.12
C VAL A 220 -7.77 -10.47 -18.66
N LEU A 221 -7.14 -9.34 -18.32
CA LEU A 221 -7.12 -8.90 -16.92
C LEU A 221 -8.46 -8.33 -16.48
N ARG A 222 -9.20 -7.70 -17.40
CA ARG A 222 -10.58 -7.26 -17.13
C ARG A 222 -11.49 -8.46 -16.90
N ALA A 223 -11.30 -9.54 -17.68
CA ALA A 223 -12.02 -10.79 -17.51
C ALA A 223 -11.66 -11.48 -16.19
N VAL A 224 -10.40 -11.45 -15.75
CA VAL A 224 -9.99 -11.98 -14.43
C VAL A 224 -10.63 -11.19 -13.29
N LEU A 225 -10.63 -9.86 -13.35
CA LEU A 225 -11.27 -9.00 -12.33
C LEU A 225 -12.80 -9.15 -12.31
N ALA A 226 -13.43 -9.24 -13.48
CA ALA A 226 -14.87 -9.47 -13.60
C ALA A 226 -15.25 -10.90 -13.17
N GLY A 227 -14.44 -11.89 -13.52
CA GLY A 227 -14.64 -13.30 -13.16
C GLY A 227 -14.45 -13.55 -11.67
N SER A 228 -13.48 -12.87 -11.02
CA SER A 228 -13.33 -12.93 -9.56
C SER A 228 -14.47 -12.24 -8.82
N LEU A 229 -15.04 -11.16 -9.38
CA LEU A 229 -16.28 -10.56 -8.86
C LEU A 229 -17.47 -11.52 -8.96
N ALA A 230 -17.64 -12.19 -10.11
CA ALA A 230 -18.71 -13.15 -10.34
C ALA A 230 -18.57 -14.41 -9.46
N ALA A 231 -17.36 -14.94 -9.31
CA ALA A 231 -17.07 -16.08 -8.44
C ALA A 231 -17.35 -15.78 -6.97
N LEU A 232 -17.10 -14.54 -6.50
CA LEU A 232 -17.42 -14.14 -5.13
C LEU A 232 -18.93 -14.02 -4.87
N VAL A 233 -19.72 -13.66 -5.90
CA VAL A 233 -21.19 -13.57 -5.81
C VAL A 233 -21.86 -14.95 -5.83
N ILE A 234 -21.23 -15.93 -6.48
CA ILE A 234 -21.74 -17.31 -6.57
C ILE A 234 -21.35 -18.15 -5.33
N ALA A 235 -20.31 -17.74 -4.60
CA ALA A 235 -19.79 -18.46 -3.43
C ALA A 235 -20.38 -18.03 -2.08
N VAL A 236 -21.42 -17.18 -2.08
CA VAL A 236 -22.21 -16.75 -0.90
C VAL A 236 -23.62 -17.28 -1.04
#